data_AF-A0A0G0TR31-F1
#
_entry.id   AF-A0A0G0TR31-F1
#
_cell.length_a   1.000
_cell.length_b   1.000
_cell.length_c   1.000
_cell.angle_alpha   90.00
_cell.angle_beta   90.00
_cell.angle_gamma   90.00
#
_symmetry.space_group_name_H-M   'P 1'
#
loop_
_entity.id
_entity.type
_entity.pdbx_description
1 polymer ?
#
loop_
_entity_poly.entity_id
_entity_poly.type
_entity_poly.pdbx_seq_one_letter_code
_entity_poly.pdbx_strand_id
1 'polypeptide(L)'
;MFIPSLGWSHGGALRWINIGSFSFQPVEILKFTFIIYFAAWLSWAKNRVQDFKFGILPLAILLGVIAFILLKQPDTKSFILITVIGIAMLFISGVPYKYIFGLGAIAIIFLGTLVFFKPYLQERVKTFIDPSSDPRGSSYQVQQSLIAIGSGGIFGRGYGQSIQKFSYLPEPQGDSIFAVIGEELGLVGGIATILLYCIFALRGMKIASNSPDLFSRLLVSGIVILITVQSFMHIASVSGVFPLTGVPLPFMSHGGTSLMIYLTAIGIVLQISKYQKIN
;
A
#
# COMPACT_ATOMS: atom_id res chain seq x y z
N MET A 1 -3.15 18.88 3.08
CA MET A 1 -2.63 19.66 1.94
C MET A 1 -2.33 21.09 2.43
N PHE A 2 -1.31 21.80 1.90
CA PHE A 2 -0.86 23.12 2.41
C PHE A 2 -1.49 24.34 1.72
N ILE A 3 -2.35 24.12 0.70
CA ILE A 3 -3.09 25.20 0.03
C ILE A 3 -4.60 24.93 0.22
N PRO A 4 -5.27 25.62 1.15
CA PRO A 4 -6.67 25.38 1.49
C PRO A 4 -7.66 25.61 0.34
N SER A 5 -7.32 26.47 -0.64
CA SER A 5 -8.23 26.88 -1.72
C SER A 5 -8.45 25.83 -2.82
N LEU A 6 -7.68 24.73 -2.84
CA LEU A 6 -7.78 23.66 -3.84
C LEU A 6 -8.06 22.28 -3.23
N GLY A 7 -8.23 22.20 -1.91
CA GLY A 7 -8.33 20.95 -1.18
C GLY A 7 -9.77 20.52 -0.95
N TRP A 8 -10.10 19.27 -1.27
CA TRP A 8 -11.35 18.64 -0.87
C TRP A 8 -11.12 17.67 0.29
N SER A 9 -12.05 17.66 1.25
CA SER A 9 -11.99 16.80 2.44
C SER A 9 -12.80 15.54 2.18
N HIS A 10 -12.17 14.38 2.32
CA HIS A 10 -12.84 13.08 2.31
C HIS A 10 -12.25 12.22 3.42
N GLY A 11 -13.09 11.60 4.26
CA GLY A 11 -12.64 10.79 5.41
C GLY A 11 -11.89 11.58 6.49
N GLY A 12 -12.21 12.87 6.70
CA GLY A 12 -11.65 13.70 7.77
C GLY A 12 -10.25 14.29 7.50
N ALA A 13 -9.71 14.16 6.29
CA ALA A 13 -8.43 14.75 5.92
C ALA A 13 -8.44 15.39 4.51
N LEU A 14 -7.85 16.59 4.40
CA LEU A 14 -7.63 17.30 3.12
C LEU A 14 -6.50 16.62 2.34
N ARG A 15 -6.85 15.59 1.56
CA ARG A 15 -5.92 14.72 0.82
C ARG A 15 -6.11 14.74 -0.69
N TRP A 16 -7.19 15.34 -1.18
CA TRP A 16 -7.55 15.35 -2.60
C TRP A 16 -7.40 16.74 -3.19
N ILE A 17 -6.85 16.81 -4.40
CA ILE A 17 -6.86 18.00 -5.25
C ILE A 17 -7.93 17.80 -6.31
N ASN A 18 -8.94 18.68 -6.32
CA ASN A 18 -9.95 18.67 -7.38
C ASN A 18 -9.60 19.74 -8.41
N ILE A 19 -9.36 19.33 -9.65
CA ILE A 19 -9.15 20.22 -10.80
C ILE A 19 -10.30 19.95 -11.77
N GLY A 20 -11.38 20.73 -11.65
CA GLY A 20 -12.60 20.52 -12.43
C GLY A 20 -13.22 19.14 -12.15
N SER A 21 -13.37 18.32 -13.19
CA SER A 21 -13.93 16.97 -13.10
C SER A 21 -12.93 15.89 -12.66
N PHE A 22 -11.65 16.22 -12.46
CA PHE A 22 -10.61 15.28 -12.06
C PHE A 22 -10.22 15.45 -10.60
N SER A 23 -10.23 14.36 -9.83
CA SER A 23 -9.78 14.31 -8.45
C SER A 23 -8.48 13.49 -8.35
N PHE A 24 -7.43 14.11 -7.86
CA PHE A 24 -6.10 13.52 -7.78
C PHE A 24 -5.60 13.47 -6.33
N GLN A 25 -5.00 12.34 -5.94
CA GLN A 25 -4.39 12.15 -4.62
C GLN A 25 -2.84 12.24 -4.72
N PRO A 26 -2.22 13.33 -4.21
CA PRO A 26 -0.76 13.54 -4.25
C PRO A 26 0.09 12.38 -3.77
N VAL A 27 -0.41 11.62 -2.79
CA VAL A 27 0.34 10.52 -2.19
C VAL A 27 0.57 9.34 -3.15
N GLU A 28 -0.32 9.14 -4.12
CA GLU A 28 -0.17 8.09 -5.13
C GLU A 28 1.04 8.38 -6.03
N ILE A 29 1.19 9.65 -6.47
CA ILE A 29 2.40 10.09 -7.19
C ILE A 29 3.61 10.04 -6.27
N LEU A 30 3.51 10.45 -5.01
CA LEU A 30 4.63 10.44 -4.08
C LEU A 30 5.25 9.03 -3.94
N LYS A 31 4.42 7.99 -3.77
CA LYS A 31 4.88 6.59 -3.69
C LYS A 31 5.65 6.20 -4.97
N PHE A 32 5.12 6.55 -6.13
CA PHE A 32 5.73 6.22 -7.41
C PHE A 32 7.04 6.98 -7.67
N THR A 33 7.04 8.30 -7.43
CA THR A 33 8.23 9.15 -7.54
C THR A 33 9.33 8.73 -6.56
N PHE A 34 8.96 8.34 -5.34
CA PHE A 34 9.90 7.78 -4.37
C PHE A 34 10.62 6.56 -4.94
N ILE A 35 9.89 5.62 -5.55
CA ILE A 35 10.48 4.41 -6.15
C ILE A 35 11.46 4.78 -7.26
N ILE A 36 11.07 5.68 -8.17
CA ILE A 36 11.94 6.11 -9.28
C ILE A 36 13.21 6.75 -8.73
N TYR A 37 13.08 7.72 -7.82
CA TYR A 37 14.21 8.42 -7.23
C TYR A 37 15.13 7.46 -6.49
N PHE A 38 14.58 6.58 -5.68
CA PHE A 38 15.37 5.68 -4.86
C PHE A 38 16.05 4.58 -5.69
N ALA A 39 15.39 4.09 -6.74
CA ALA A 39 16.02 3.21 -7.73
C ALA A 39 17.21 3.91 -8.41
N ALA A 40 17.05 5.18 -8.81
CA ALA A 40 18.14 5.96 -9.42
C ALA A 40 19.31 6.15 -8.44
N TRP A 41 19.01 6.52 -7.19
CA TRP A 41 20.02 6.69 -6.15
C TRP A 41 20.81 5.40 -5.89
N LEU A 42 20.12 4.29 -5.65
CA LEU A 42 20.76 3.00 -5.37
C LEU A 42 21.53 2.47 -6.58
N SER A 43 21.01 2.68 -7.80
CA SER A 43 21.74 2.33 -9.01
C SER A 43 23.01 3.15 -9.21
N TRP A 44 22.98 4.44 -8.85
CA TRP A 44 24.15 5.31 -8.89
C TRP A 44 25.18 4.94 -7.81
N ALA A 45 24.72 4.67 -6.59
CA ALA A 45 25.57 4.25 -5.49
C ALA A 45 26.26 2.90 -5.76
N LYS A 46 25.57 1.97 -6.45
CA LYS A 46 26.06 0.66 -6.90
C LYS A 46 26.82 -0.08 -5.80
N ASN A 47 28.15 -0.16 -5.85
CA ASN A 47 28.95 -0.89 -4.86
C ASN A 47 29.07 -0.14 -3.51
N ARG A 48 28.85 1.17 -3.49
CA ARG A 48 28.93 2.00 -2.28
C ARG A 48 27.73 1.82 -1.37
N VAL A 49 26.67 1.13 -1.81
CA VAL A 49 25.48 0.86 -0.96
C VAL A 49 25.81 0.04 0.29
N GLN A 50 26.98 -0.63 0.31
CA GLN A 50 27.48 -1.32 1.49
C GLN A 50 27.89 -0.35 2.61
N ASP A 51 28.23 0.89 2.27
CA ASP A 51 28.53 1.93 3.24
C ASP A 51 27.24 2.55 3.79
N PHE A 52 27.18 2.73 5.11
CA PHE A 52 26.05 3.37 5.80
C PHE A 52 25.66 4.73 5.17
N LYS A 53 26.65 5.52 4.75
CA LYS A 53 26.47 6.87 4.19
C LYS A 53 25.75 6.88 2.83
N PHE A 54 25.88 5.83 2.03
CA PHE A 54 25.33 5.78 0.68
C PHE A 54 24.12 4.84 0.57
N GLY A 55 24.00 3.85 1.46
CA GLY A 55 22.83 2.98 1.58
C GLY A 55 21.75 3.56 2.50
N ILE A 56 22.03 3.69 3.79
CA ILE A 56 21.02 4.03 4.81
C ILE A 56 20.70 5.53 4.86
N LEU A 57 21.73 6.36 4.95
CA LEU A 57 21.54 7.80 5.18
C LEU A 57 20.61 8.48 4.15
N PRO A 58 20.70 8.18 2.84
CA PRO A 58 19.82 8.78 1.83
C PRO A 58 18.37 8.34 1.99
N LEU A 59 18.13 7.06 2.34
CA LEU A 59 16.80 6.58 2.67
C LEU A 59 16.27 7.27 3.93
N ALA A 60 17.08 7.39 4.98
CA ALA A 60 16.68 8.01 6.23
C ALA A 60 16.29 9.48 6.05
N ILE A 61 17.04 10.24 5.25
CA ILE A 61 16.71 11.63 4.90
C ILE A 61 15.39 11.68 4.13
N LEU A 62 15.23 10.84 3.11
CA LEU A 62 14.03 10.81 2.27
C LEU A 62 12.79 10.44 3.09
N LEU A 63 12.90 9.42 3.96
CA LEU A 63 11.85 9.03 4.89
C LEU A 63 11.57 10.13 5.92
N GLY A 64 12.57 10.86 6.40
CA GLY A 64 12.38 12.00 7.30
C GLY A 64 11.55 13.13 6.67
N VAL A 65 11.85 13.49 5.42
CA VAL A 65 11.09 14.48 4.66
C VAL A 65 9.66 13.99 4.40
N ILE A 66 9.49 12.74 3.98
CA ILE A 66 8.18 12.14 3.71
C ILE A 66 7.36 12.03 5.01
N ALA A 67 7.97 11.63 6.12
CA ALA A 67 7.33 11.57 7.43
C ALA A 67 6.80 12.95 7.84
N PHE A 68 7.61 14.01 7.68
CA PHE A 68 7.19 15.37 8.01
C PHE A 68 5.96 15.80 7.21
N ILE A 69 5.89 15.47 5.92
CA ILE A 69 4.77 15.81 5.05
C ILE A 69 3.53 14.98 5.40
N LEU A 70 3.68 13.65 5.51
CA LEU A 70 2.55 12.73 5.64
C LEU A 70 1.97 12.69 7.06
N LEU A 71 2.79 12.80 8.10
CA LEU A 71 2.31 12.83 9.48
C LEU A 71 1.58 14.14 9.83
N LYS A 72 1.84 15.22 9.08
CA LYS A 72 1.02 16.44 9.11
C LYS A 72 -0.32 16.29 8.38
N GLN A 73 -0.46 15.32 7.46
CA GLN A 73 -1.69 15.01 6.71
C GLN A 73 -2.45 13.79 7.27
N PRO A 74 -2.30 13.52 8.58
CA PRO A 74 -2.55 12.23 9.24
C PRO A 74 -2.42 10.94 8.41
N ASP A 75 -1.50 10.84 7.44
CA ASP A 75 -1.44 9.72 6.48
C ASP A 75 -0.34 8.70 6.82
N THR A 76 -0.52 7.98 7.93
CA THR A 76 0.45 6.99 8.41
C THR A 76 0.52 5.75 7.51
N LYS A 77 -0.59 5.34 6.87
CA LYS A 77 -0.63 4.16 5.99
C LYS A 77 0.34 4.31 4.80
N SER A 78 0.34 5.48 4.17
CA SER A 78 1.23 5.78 3.05
C SER A 78 2.70 5.85 3.50
N PHE A 79 2.96 6.37 4.70
CA PHE A 79 4.30 6.38 5.28
C PHE A 79 4.83 4.96 5.57
N ILE A 80 3.98 4.08 6.13
CA ILE A 80 4.32 2.65 6.34
C ILE A 80 4.65 1.99 5.00
N LEU A 81 3.81 2.18 3.98
CA LEU A 81 4.05 1.63 2.65
C LEU A 81 5.39 2.05 2.08
N ILE A 82 5.68 3.35 2.05
CA ILE A 82 6.94 3.90 1.53
C ILE A 82 8.14 3.36 2.31
N THR A 83 8.02 3.24 3.63
CA THR A 83 9.09 2.70 4.49
C THR A 83 9.36 1.24 4.16
N VAL A 84 8.32 0.40 4.05
CA VAL A 84 8.46 -1.03 3.70
C VAL A 84 9.09 -1.18 2.31
N ILE A 85 8.65 -0.38 1.33
CA ILE A 85 9.21 -0.40 -0.03
C ILE A 85 10.68 0.01 -0.02
N GLY A 86 11.04 1.07 0.70
CA GLY A 86 12.42 1.53 0.82
C GLY A 86 13.34 0.47 1.43
N ILE A 87 12.90 -0.18 2.51
CA ILE A 87 13.64 -1.28 3.15
C ILE A 87 13.80 -2.46 2.18
N ALA A 88 12.74 -2.84 1.47
CA ALA A 88 12.79 -3.93 0.49
C ALA A 88 13.70 -3.61 -0.70
N MET A 89 13.72 -2.36 -1.17
CA MET A 89 14.65 -1.93 -2.22
C MET A 89 16.11 -1.92 -1.73
N LEU A 90 16.38 -1.54 -0.47
CA LEU A 90 17.71 -1.67 0.13
C LEU A 90 18.16 -3.13 0.15
N PHE A 91 17.27 -4.04 0.55
CA PHE A 91 17.53 -5.47 0.54
C PHE A 91 17.92 -5.96 -0.85
N ILE A 92 17.16 -5.59 -1.88
CA ILE A 92 17.43 -5.98 -3.27
C ILE A 92 18.72 -5.37 -3.81
N SER A 93 19.08 -4.17 -3.36
CA SER A 93 20.33 -3.51 -3.77
C SER A 93 21.59 -4.14 -3.16
N GLY A 94 21.46 -5.04 -2.19
CA GLY A 94 22.58 -5.75 -1.57
C GLY A 94 23.19 -5.06 -0.35
N VAL A 95 22.44 -4.18 0.32
CA VAL A 95 22.87 -3.61 1.60
C VAL A 95 23.00 -4.71 2.66
N PRO A 96 24.05 -4.69 3.51
CA PRO A 96 24.23 -5.67 4.58
C PRO A 96 23.00 -5.83 5.48
N TYR A 97 22.60 -7.07 5.78
CA TYR A 97 21.44 -7.39 6.61
C TYR A 97 21.42 -6.67 7.98
N LYS A 98 22.60 -6.47 8.60
CA LYS A 98 22.74 -5.76 9.88
C LYS A 98 22.09 -4.36 9.84
N TYR A 99 22.30 -3.64 8.73
CA TYR A 99 21.77 -2.31 8.50
C TYR A 99 20.27 -2.31 8.25
N ILE A 100 19.80 -3.31 7.50
CA ILE A 100 18.37 -3.50 7.20
C ILE A 100 17.59 -3.81 8.48
N PHE A 101 18.07 -4.74 9.31
CA PHE A 101 17.45 -5.06 10.60
C PHE A 101 17.49 -3.88 11.56
N GLY A 102 18.60 -3.14 11.63
CA GLY A 102 18.71 -1.93 12.44
C GLY A 102 17.67 -0.87 12.03
N LEU A 103 17.55 -0.60 10.73
CA LEU A 103 16.57 0.36 10.22
C LEU A 103 15.13 -0.11 10.41
N GLY A 104 14.86 -1.41 10.24
CA GLY A 104 13.57 -2.02 10.51
C GLY A 104 13.16 -1.91 11.98
N ALA A 105 14.08 -2.17 12.91
CA ALA A 105 13.83 -2.00 14.34
C ALA A 105 13.53 -0.54 14.69
N ILE A 106 14.30 0.41 14.16
CA ILE A 106 14.06 1.85 14.35
C ILE A 106 12.69 2.24 13.79
N ALA A 107 12.32 1.75 12.60
CA ALA A 107 11.02 2.03 12.00
C ALA A 107 9.86 1.48 12.86
N ILE A 108 9.98 0.28 13.42
CA ILE A 108 8.98 -0.31 14.32
C ILE A 108 8.85 0.52 15.60
N ILE A 109 9.97 0.90 16.22
CA ILE A 109 9.96 1.75 17.43
C ILE A 109 9.32 3.11 17.12
N PHE A 110 9.68 3.73 15.99
CA PHE A 110 9.12 5.01 15.56
C PHE A 110 7.61 4.92 15.31
N LEU A 111 7.14 3.88 14.60
CA LEU A 111 5.71 3.67 14.37
C LEU A 111 4.97 3.36 15.68
N GLY A 112 5.55 2.55 16.57
CA GLY A 112 4.98 2.24 17.88
C GLY A 112 4.84 3.48 18.76
N THR A 113 5.88 4.32 18.82
CA THR A 113 5.83 5.61 19.53
C THR A 113 4.79 6.57 18.95
N LEU A 114 4.62 6.62 17.62
CA LEU A 114 3.58 7.44 16.99
C LEU A 114 2.17 7.07 17.43
N VAL A 115 1.90 5.80 17.75
CA VAL A 115 0.61 5.38 18.32
C VAL A 115 0.34 6.14 19.62
N PHE A 116 1.31 6.31 20.50
CA PHE A 116 1.12 7.04 21.76
C PHE A 116 0.89 8.56 21.58
N PHE A 117 1.39 9.16 20.50
CA PHE A 117 1.26 10.61 20.27
C PHE A 117 0.09 11.02 19.38
N LYS A 118 -0.54 10.07 18.66
CA LYS A 118 -1.59 10.37 17.68
C LYS A 118 -2.92 9.68 18.06
N PRO A 119 -3.94 10.43 18.52
CA PRO A 119 -5.22 9.86 18.95
C PRO A 119 -5.88 8.94 17.92
N TYR A 120 -5.86 9.31 16.63
CA TYR A 120 -6.45 8.48 15.57
C TYR A 120 -5.73 7.13 15.36
N LEU A 121 -4.43 7.03 15.69
CA LEU A 121 -3.71 5.76 15.64
C LEU A 121 -4.05 4.89 16.86
N GLN A 122 -4.20 5.52 18.03
CA GLN A 122 -4.67 4.83 19.24
C GLN A 122 -6.04 4.21 19.01
N GLU A 123 -6.95 4.97 18.41
CA GLU A 123 -8.30 4.51 18.08
C GLU A 123 -8.25 3.29 17.16
N ARG A 124 -7.44 3.32 16.09
CA ARG A 124 -7.27 2.17 15.18
C ARG A 124 -6.71 0.93 15.89
N VAL A 125 -5.73 1.10 16.76
CA VAL A 125 -5.15 -0.02 17.53
C VAL A 125 -6.15 -0.54 18.57
N LYS A 126 -6.88 0.35 19.24
CA LYS A 126 -7.91 -0.01 20.22
C LYS A 126 -9.07 -0.75 19.55
N THR A 127 -9.57 -0.25 18.43
CA THR A 127 -10.60 -0.91 17.61
C THR A 127 -10.14 -2.28 17.11
N PHE A 128 -8.86 -2.45 16.79
CA PHE A 128 -8.33 -3.74 16.38
C PHE A 128 -8.27 -4.75 17.54
N ILE A 129 -7.86 -4.32 18.73
CA ILE A 129 -7.77 -5.18 19.93
C ILE A 129 -9.15 -5.49 20.52
N ASP A 130 -10.00 -4.47 20.59
CA ASP A 130 -11.37 -4.56 21.09
C ASP A 130 -12.35 -3.92 20.09
N PRO A 131 -12.79 -4.71 19.08
CA PRO A 131 -13.78 -4.26 18.09
C PRO A 131 -15.16 -3.98 18.69
N SER A 132 -15.43 -4.31 19.95
CA SER A 132 -16.73 -4.05 20.59
C SER A 132 -16.86 -2.63 21.15
N SER A 133 -15.74 -1.89 21.24
CA SER A 133 -15.65 -0.61 21.93
C SER A 133 -16.21 0.61 21.16
N ASP A 134 -16.36 0.53 19.84
CA ASP A 134 -16.99 1.57 19.01
C ASP A 134 -17.93 0.95 17.95
N PRO A 135 -19.23 0.81 18.25
CA PRO A 135 -20.20 0.16 17.38
C PRO A 135 -20.60 0.96 16.12
N ARG A 136 -20.15 2.21 15.96
CA ARG A 136 -20.63 3.11 14.87
C ARG A 136 -19.52 3.66 13.98
N GLY A 137 -18.26 3.63 14.40
CA GLY A 137 -17.13 4.11 13.61
C GLY A 137 -16.31 3.00 12.97
N SER A 138 -15.01 2.96 13.28
CA SER A 138 -14.05 2.08 12.61
C SER A 138 -14.34 0.60 12.89
N SER A 139 -14.84 0.27 14.08
CA SER A 139 -15.14 -1.11 14.45
C SER A 139 -16.37 -1.65 13.70
N TYR A 140 -17.33 -0.78 13.37
CA TYR A 140 -18.47 -1.15 12.54
C TYR A 140 -18.02 -1.61 11.15
N GLN A 141 -17.11 -0.88 10.51
CA GLN A 141 -16.58 -1.27 9.19
C GLN A 141 -15.87 -2.63 9.24
N VAL A 142 -15.05 -2.88 10.27
CA VAL A 142 -14.36 -4.16 10.45
C VAL A 142 -15.36 -5.29 10.68
N GLN A 143 -16.35 -5.10 11.56
CA GLN A 143 -17.37 -6.10 11.85
C GLN A 143 -18.20 -6.43 10.60
N GLN A 144 -18.68 -5.44 9.86
CA GLN A 144 -19.44 -5.68 8.63
C GLN A 144 -18.58 -6.35 7.54
N SER A 145 -17.29 -6.03 7.48
CA SER A 145 -16.35 -6.70 6.58
C SER A 145 -16.23 -8.19 6.91
N LEU A 146 -16.10 -8.53 8.19
CA LEU A 146 -16.04 -9.92 8.65
C LEU A 146 -17.36 -10.67 8.42
N ILE A 147 -18.50 -10.02 8.66
CA ILE A 147 -19.83 -10.59 8.39
C ILE A 147 -19.99 -10.85 6.89
N ALA A 148 -19.61 -9.90 6.03
CA ALA A 148 -19.66 -10.07 4.57
C ALA A 148 -18.85 -11.29 4.12
N ILE A 149 -17.57 -11.36 4.52
CA ILE A 149 -16.68 -12.48 4.20
C ILE A 149 -17.25 -13.80 4.71
N GLY A 150 -17.73 -13.84 5.96
CA GLY A 150 -18.31 -15.06 6.55
C GLY A 150 -19.61 -15.50 5.86
N SER A 151 -20.45 -14.55 5.44
CA SER A 151 -21.75 -14.82 4.83
C SER A 151 -21.69 -15.34 3.39
N GLY A 152 -20.53 -15.20 2.72
CA GLY A 152 -20.29 -15.74 1.39
C GLY A 152 -20.10 -17.26 1.35
N GLY A 153 -19.77 -17.91 2.46
CA GLY A 153 -19.51 -19.36 2.47
C GLY A 153 -18.41 -19.76 1.47
N ILE A 154 -18.50 -20.95 0.88
CA ILE A 154 -17.47 -21.46 -0.04
C ILE A 154 -17.58 -20.82 -1.43
N PHE A 155 -18.79 -20.73 -1.99
CA PHE A 155 -19.03 -20.33 -3.39
C PHE A 155 -19.57 -18.91 -3.57
N GLY A 156 -19.85 -18.20 -2.48
CA GLY A 156 -20.44 -16.87 -2.52
C GLY A 156 -21.95 -16.89 -2.63
N ARG A 157 -22.54 -15.70 -2.51
CA ARG A 157 -23.97 -15.46 -2.72
C ARG A 157 -24.33 -15.28 -4.20
N GLY A 158 -23.35 -15.13 -5.08
CA GLY A 158 -23.51 -14.79 -6.48
C GLY A 158 -23.10 -13.35 -6.77
N TYR A 159 -22.56 -13.11 -7.97
CA TYR A 159 -22.08 -11.80 -8.39
C TYR A 159 -23.22 -10.76 -8.36
N GLY A 160 -22.96 -9.61 -7.72
CA GLY A 160 -23.96 -8.55 -7.53
C GLY A 160 -25.06 -8.87 -6.52
N GLN A 161 -25.04 -10.03 -5.86
CA GLN A 161 -26.02 -10.44 -4.83
C GLN A 161 -25.51 -10.20 -3.40
N SER A 162 -24.52 -9.31 -3.23
CA SER A 162 -24.04 -8.90 -1.90
C SER A 162 -25.11 -8.10 -1.16
N ILE A 163 -25.46 -8.53 0.04
CA ILE A 163 -26.37 -7.77 0.92
C ILE A 163 -25.59 -6.69 1.66
N GLN A 164 -24.36 -6.99 2.09
CA GLN A 164 -23.56 -6.07 2.88
C GLN A 164 -23.16 -4.82 2.10
N LYS A 165 -22.87 -4.95 0.79
CA LYS A 165 -22.53 -3.85 -0.11
C LYS A 165 -23.62 -2.78 -0.21
N PHE A 166 -24.89 -3.15 -0.15
CA PHE A 166 -25.99 -2.20 -0.38
C PHE A 166 -26.45 -1.46 0.88
N SER A 167 -26.31 -2.08 2.06
CA SER A 167 -26.97 -1.57 3.27
C SER A 167 -26.07 -1.37 4.47
N TYR A 168 -24.86 -1.93 4.49
CA TYR A 168 -24.09 -2.04 5.73
C TYR A 168 -22.62 -1.65 5.59
N LEU A 169 -21.93 -2.04 4.51
CA LEU A 169 -20.51 -1.78 4.32
C LEU A 169 -20.23 -0.31 3.97
N PRO A 170 -19.42 0.41 4.76
CA PRO A 170 -18.87 1.70 4.34
C PRO A 170 -17.90 1.53 3.17
N GLU A 171 -17.93 2.45 2.21
CA GLU A 171 -17.04 2.47 1.03
C GLU A 171 -16.88 1.08 0.34
N PRO A 172 -18.00 0.41 -0.05
CA PRO A 172 -17.97 -0.96 -0.54
C PRO A 172 -17.25 -1.09 -1.90
N GLN A 173 -17.16 0.01 -2.65
CA GLN A 173 -16.42 0.07 -3.91
C GLN A 173 -14.94 0.42 -3.70
N GLY A 174 -14.56 0.93 -2.53
CA GLY A 174 -13.21 1.41 -2.21
C GLY A 174 -12.54 0.51 -1.19
N ASP A 175 -12.52 0.95 0.06
CA ASP A 175 -11.76 0.37 1.18
C ASP A 175 -12.31 -0.97 1.68
N SER A 176 -13.52 -1.36 1.26
CA SER A 176 -14.17 -2.62 1.67
C SER A 176 -14.36 -3.60 0.51
N ILE A 177 -13.74 -3.37 -0.65
CA ILE A 177 -14.00 -4.17 -1.87
C ILE A 177 -13.68 -5.67 -1.69
N PHE A 178 -12.66 -6.00 -0.89
CA PHE A 178 -12.31 -7.40 -0.61
C PHE A 178 -13.40 -8.12 0.21
N ALA A 179 -14.11 -7.40 1.08
CA ALA A 179 -15.24 -7.97 1.82
C ALA A 179 -16.41 -8.29 0.88
N VAL A 180 -16.66 -7.42 -0.10
CA VAL A 180 -17.65 -7.65 -1.16
C VAL A 180 -17.27 -8.86 -2.01
N ILE A 181 -16.00 -9.00 -2.40
CA ILE A 181 -15.50 -10.18 -3.11
C ILE A 181 -15.74 -11.45 -2.28
N GLY A 182 -15.45 -11.40 -0.98
CA GLY A 182 -15.69 -12.52 -0.07
C GLY A 182 -17.17 -12.90 0.04
N GLU A 183 -18.08 -11.94 0.01
CA GLU A 183 -19.51 -12.21 0.06
C GLU A 183 -20.06 -12.74 -1.28
N GLU A 184 -19.71 -12.08 -2.40
CA GLU A 184 -20.27 -12.39 -3.72
C GLU A 184 -19.68 -13.68 -4.32
N LEU A 185 -18.38 -13.91 -4.15
CA LEU A 185 -17.64 -15.02 -4.75
C LEU A 185 -17.17 -16.07 -3.72
N GLY A 186 -17.42 -15.83 -2.43
CA GLY A 186 -17.09 -16.77 -1.36
C GLY A 186 -15.60 -16.94 -1.11
N LEU A 187 -15.28 -18.00 -0.38
CA LEU A 187 -13.90 -18.41 -0.11
C LEU A 187 -13.11 -18.64 -1.41
N VAL A 188 -13.73 -19.22 -2.44
CA VAL A 188 -13.07 -19.49 -3.73
C VAL A 188 -12.62 -18.18 -4.38
N GLY A 189 -13.48 -17.16 -4.43
CA GLY A 189 -13.12 -15.84 -4.97
C GLY A 189 -12.06 -15.11 -4.14
N GLY A 190 -12.13 -15.22 -2.82
CA GLY A 190 -11.13 -14.67 -1.90
C GLY A 190 -9.74 -15.29 -2.14
N ILE A 191 -9.66 -16.63 -2.20
CA ILE A 191 -8.41 -17.36 -2.47
C ILE A 191 -7.89 -17.04 -3.87
N ALA A 192 -8.76 -17.02 -4.89
CA ALA A 192 -8.38 -16.68 -6.25
C ALA A 192 -7.75 -15.27 -6.32
N THR A 193 -8.35 -14.29 -5.64
CA THR A 193 -7.80 -12.92 -5.54
C THR A 193 -6.40 -12.91 -4.92
N ILE A 194 -6.20 -13.61 -3.80
CA ILE A 194 -4.88 -13.72 -3.15
C ILE A 194 -3.86 -14.37 -4.08
N LEU A 195 -4.25 -15.46 -4.75
CA LEU A 195 -3.39 -16.17 -5.70
C LEU A 195 -3.01 -15.29 -6.89
N LEU A 196 -3.93 -14.46 -7.41
CA LEU A 196 -3.64 -13.53 -8.49
C LEU A 196 -2.56 -12.51 -8.09
N TYR A 197 -2.62 -11.96 -6.87
CA TYR A 197 -1.56 -11.07 -6.37
C TYR A 197 -0.24 -11.80 -6.11
N CYS A 198 -0.28 -13.06 -5.65
CA CYS A 198 0.92 -13.89 -5.53
C CYS A 198 1.57 -14.13 -6.91
N ILE A 199 0.78 -14.52 -7.92
CA ILE A 199 1.25 -14.73 -9.29
C ILE A 199 1.81 -13.43 -9.87
N PHE A 200 1.12 -12.32 -9.65
CA PHE A 200 1.60 -10.99 -10.02
C PHE A 200 2.97 -10.69 -9.41
N ALA A 201 3.13 -10.91 -8.10
CA ALA A 201 4.39 -10.69 -7.40
C ALA A 201 5.52 -11.58 -7.96
N LEU A 202 5.26 -12.88 -8.12
CA LEU A 202 6.24 -13.83 -8.65
C LEU A 202 6.67 -13.49 -10.08
N ARG A 203 5.70 -13.17 -10.96
CA ARG A 203 5.98 -12.76 -12.34
C ARG A 203 6.72 -11.43 -12.39
N GLY A 204 6.31 -10.45 -11.60
CA GLY A 204 6.96 -9.14 -11.50
C GLY A 204 8.39 -9.24 -11.00
N MET A 205 8.65 -10.06 -9.98
CA MET A 205 10.01 -10.29 -9.47
C MET A 205 10.89 -11.04 -10.47
N LYS A 206 10.32 -11.98 -11.24
CA LYS A 206 11.02 -12.63 -12.36
C LYS A 206 11.38 -11.62 -13.46
N ILE A 207 10.50 -10.65 -13.72
CA ILE A 207 10.81 -9.55 -14.66
C ILE A 207 11.98 -8.73 -14.12
N ALA A 208 11.95 -8.37 -12.83
CA ALA A 208 13.01 -7.60 -12.20
C ALA A 208 14.38 -8.30 -12.22
N SER A 209 14.43 -9.61 -11.97
CA SER A 209 15.69 -10.36 -11.98
C SER A 209 16.34 -10.36 -13.36
N ASN A 210 15.52 -10.42 -14.41
CA ASN A 210 15.94 -10.47 -15.81
C ASN A 210 16.11 -9.09 -16.46
N SER A 211 15.92 -8.00 -15.71
CA SER A 211 16.08 -6.64 -16.21
C SER A 211 17.51 -6.38 -16.73
N PRO A 212 17.66 -5.52 -17.75
CA PRO A 212 18.94 -5.30 -18.44
C PRO A 212 20.00 -4.63 -17.56
N ASP A 213 19.58 -3.70 -16.70
CA ASP A 213 20.44 -2.89 -15.83
C ASP A 213 19.92 -2.82 -14.39
N LEU A 214 20.75 -2.30 -13.47
CA LEU A 214 20.46 -2.24 -12.04
C LEU A 214 19.31 -1.28 -11.72
N PHE A 215 19.22 -0.13 -12.40
CA PHE A 215 18.14 0.82 -12.20
C PHE A 215 16.81 0.17 -12.58
N SER A 216 16.73 -0.44 -13.77
CA SER A 216 15.54 -1.17 -14.23
C SER A 216 15.15 -2.30 -13.28
N ARG A 217 16.11 -3.06 -12.74
CA ARG A 217 15.85 -4.10 -11.73
C ARG A 217 15.21 -3.52 -10.47
N LEU A 218 15.76 -2.44 -9.93
CA LEU A 218 15.28 -1.80 -8.71
C LEU A 218 13.93 -1.11 -8.92
N LEU A 219 13.74 -0.46 -10.06
CA LEU A 219 12.48 0.20 -10.43
C LEU A 219 11.34 -0.81 -10.54
N VAL A 220 11.53 -1.89 -11.31
CA VAL A 220 10.52 -2.96 -11.43
C VAL A 220 10.25 -3.59 -10.07
N SER A 221 11.29 -3.91 -9.30
CA SER A 221 11.13 -4.47 -7.95
C SER A 221 10.30 -3.55 -7.06
N GLY A 222 10.62 -2.26 -7.01
CA GLY A 222 9.89 -1.30 -6.17
C GLY A 222 8.42 -1.15 -6.56
N ILE A 223 8.10 -1.13 -7.86
CA ILE A 223 6.71 -1.08 -8.36
C ILE A 223 5.95 -2.35 -7.96
N VAL A 224 6.55 -3.52 -8.19
CA VAL A 224 5.93 -4.82 -7.86
C VAL A 224 5.72 -4.94 -6.36
N ILE A 225 6.70 -4.55 -5.55
CA ILE A 225 6.60 -4.53 -4.08
C ILE A 225 5.51 -3.57 -3.62
N LEU A 226 5.44 -2.34 -4.17
CA LEU A 226 4.40 -1.37 -3.83
C LEU A 226 2.99 -1.96 -4.01
N ILE A 227 2.72 -2.51 -5.20
CA ILE A 227 1.42 -3.09 -5.51
C ILE A 227 1.13 -4.28 -4.60
N THR A 228 2.11 -5.17 -4.43
CA THR A 228 1.97 -6.39 -3.63
C THR A 228 1.69 -6.06 -2.16
N VAL A 229 2.56 -5.27 -1.53
CA VAL A 229 2.43 -4.89 -0.12
C VAL A 229 1.13 -4.13 0.13
N GLN A 230 0.75 -3.20 -0.74
CA GLN A 230 -0.50 -2.47 -0.58
C GLN A 230 -1.72 -3.41 -0.70
N SER A 231 -1.69 -4.36 -1.62
CA SER A 231 -2.78 -5.34 -1.79
C SER A 231 -2.93 -6.23 -0.56
N PHE A 232 -1.83 -6.77 -0.05
CA PHE A 232 -1.84 -7.59 1.17
C PHE A 232 -2.21 -6.78 2.42
N MET A 233 -1.78 -5.52 2.52
CA MET A 233 -2.21 -4.63 3.60
C MET A 233 -3.72 -4.36 3.57
N HIS A 234 -4.29 -4.13 2.38
CA HIS A 234 -5.74 -4.01 2.24
C HIS A 234 -6.44 -5.30 2.70
N ILE A 235 -6.09 -6.44 2.10
CA ILE A 235 -6.69 -7.75 2.38
C ILE A 235 -6.61 -8.07 3.88
N ALA A 236 -5.44 -7.93 4.49
CA ALA A 236 -5.23 -8.18 5.92
C ALA A 236 -6.06 -7.24 6.81
N SER A 237 -6.22 -5.98 6.40
CA SER A 237 -7.02 -5.02 7.18
C SER A 237 -8.52 -5.29 7.13
N VAL A 238 -9.03 -5.71 5.97
CA VAL A 238 -10.46 -6.04 5.78
C VAL A 238 -10.80 -7.41 6.38
N SER A 239 -9.84 -8.34 6.40
CA SER A 239 -10.02 -9.65 7.04
C SER A 239 -9.77 -9.64 8.55
N GLY A 240 -9.52 -8.49 9.16
CA GLY A 240 -9.28 -8.38 10.61
C GLY A 240 -7.93 -8.94 11.11
N VAL A 241 -6.97 -9.17 10.22
CA VAL A 241 -5.61 -9.66 10.56
C VAL A 241 -4.67 -8.49 10.89
N PHE A 242 -4.97 -7.30 10.35
CA PHE A 242 -4.22 -6.06 10.58
C PHE A 242 -5.19 -4.91 10.93
N PRO A 243 -4.76 -3.87 11.67
CA PRO A 243 -5.62 -2.71 11.94
C PRO A 243 -6.15 -2.07 10.65
N LEU A 244 -7.37 -1.53 10.69
CA LEU A 244 -8.00 -0.90 9.53
C LEU A 244 -7.12 0.24 8.99
N THR A 245 -6.57 0.06 7.79
CA THR A 245 -5.66 1.04 7.18
C THR A 245 -6.40 2.04 6.29
N GLY A 246 -7.43 1.57 5.58
CA GLY A 246 -8.14 2.32 4.52
C GLY A 246 -7.26 2.55 3.29
N VAL A 247 -6.29 1.68 3.01
CA VAL A 247 -5.57 1.71 1.72
C VAL A 247 -6.44 1.01 0.67
N PRO A 248 -6.61 1.55 -0.54
CA PRO A 248 -7.38 0.89 -1.60
C PRO A 248 -6.63 -0.31 -2.16
N LEU A 249 -7.37 -1.32 -2.62
CA LEU A 249 -6.88 -2.53 -3.26
C LEU A 249 -6.49 -2.20 -4.71
N PRO A 250 -5.20 -2.20 -5.07
CA PRO A 250 -4.75 -1.85 -6.42
C PRO A 250 -5.46 -2.67 -7.50
N PHE A 251 -5.93 -2.03 -8.57
CA PHE A 251 -6.69 -2.63 -9.70
C PHE A 251 -8.13 -3.09 -9.41
N MET A 252 -8.56 -3.18 -8.16
CA MET A 252 -9.92 -3.63 -7.81
C MET A 252 -10.77 -2.55 -7.16
N SER A 253 -10.20 -1.74 -6.27
CA SER A 253 -10.92 -0.63 -5.65
C SER A 253 -11.18 0.50 -6.65
N HIS A 254 -12.33 1.14 -6.49
CA HIS A 254 -12.71 2.32 -7.26
C HIS A 254 -11.83 3.52 -6.88
N GLY A 255 -11.02 3.99 -7.84
CA GLY A 255 -10.18 5.17 -7.66
C GLY A 255 -9.57 5.56 -9.00
N GLY A 256 -10.20 6.49 -9.71
CA GLY A 256 -9.84 6.83 -11.10
C GLY A 256 -8.36 7.19 -11.27
N THR A 257 -7.84 8.12 -10.45
CA THR A 257 -6.43 8.54 -10.55
C THR A 257 -5.45 7.50 -10.03
N SER A 258 -5.81 6.75 -8.99
CA SER A 258 -4.97 5.65 -8.48
C SER A 258 -4.82 4.54 -9.52
N LEU A 259 -5.92 4.13 -10.16
CA LEU A 259 -5.90 3.14 -11.25
C LEU A 259 -5.02 3.59 -12.41
N MET A 260 -5.16 4.85 -12.85
CA MET A 260 -4.32 5.41 -13.91
C MET A 260 -2.82 5.35 -13.58
N ILE A 261 -2.45 5.69 -12.34
CA ILE A 261 -1.04 5.65 -11.88
C ILE A 261 -0.52 4.22 -11.87
N TYR A 262 -1.30 3.26 -11.35
CA TYR A 262 -0.88 1.85 -11.37
C TYR A 262 -0.78 1.28 -12.79
N LEU A 263 -1.71 1.61 -13.69
CA LEU A 263 -1.62 1.20 -15.09
C LEU A 263 -0.40 1.79 -15.77
N THR A 264 -0.06 3.05 -15.48
CA THR A 264 1.17 3.69 -15.98
C THR A 264 2.42 2.97 -15.44
N ALA A 265 2.44 2.66 -14.14
CA ALA A 265 3.53 1.92 -13.50
C ALA A 265 3.72 0.52 -14.13
N ILE A 266 2.64 -0.19 -14.40
CA ILE A 266 2.67 -1.47 -15.12
C ILE A 266 3.16 -1.29 -16.56
N GLY A 267 2.72 -0.24 -17.26
CA GLY A 267 3.24 0.09 -18.59
C GLY A 267 4.76 0.22 -18.62
N ILE A 268 5.35 0.85 -17.60
CA ILE A 268 6.80 0.94 -17.44
C ILE A 268 7.44 -0.44 -17.20
N VAL A 269 6.85 -1.26 -16.32
CA VAL A 269 7.32 -2.63 -16.07
C VAL A 269 7.30 -3.47 -17.35
N LEU A 270 6.22 -3.40 -18.13
CA LEU A 270 6.09 -4.13 -19.39
C LEU A 270 7.06 -3.62 -20.45
N GLN A 271 7.33 -2.32 -20.50
CA GLN A 271 8.33 -1.76 -21.41
C GLN A 271 9.73 -2.29 -21.08
N ILE A 272 10.11 -2.33 -19.80
CA ILE A 272 11.38 -2.93 -19.35
C ILE A 272 11.43 -4.43 -19.67
N SER A 273 10.30 -5.12 -19.51
CA SER A 273 10.20 -6.57 -19.80
C SER A 273 10.57 -6.92 -21.25
N LYS A 274 10.40 -6.00 -22.21
CA LYS A 274 10.77 -6.24 -23.62
C LYS A 274 12.28 -6.31 -23.84
N TYR A 275 13.07 -5.66 -22.99
CA TYR A 275 14.53 -5.60 -23.10
C TYR A 275 15.23 -6.54 -22.09
N GLN A 276 14.52 -7.58 -21.64
CA GLN A 276 15.10 -8.56 -20.73
C GLN A 276 16.28 -9.27 -21.38
N LYS A 277 17.29 -9.57 -20.55
CA LYS A 277 18.34 -10.49 -20.95
C LYS A 277 17.71 -11.88 -21.02
N ILE A 278 17.52 -12.38 -22.23
CA ILE A 278 17.12 -13.76 -22.46
C ILE A 278 18.36 -14.59 -22.10
N ASN A 279 18.30 -15.26 -20.95
CA ASN A 279 19.23 -16.35 -20.62
C ASN A 279 18.86 -17.58 -21.45
#